data_AF-A0A832HXF1-F1
#
_entry.id   AF-A0A832HXF1-F1
#
_cell.length_a   1.000
_cell.length_b   1.000
_cell.length_c   1.000
_cell.angle_alpha   90.00
_cell.angle_beta   90.00
_cell.angle_gamma   90.00
#
_symmetry.space_group_name_H-M   'P 1'
#
loop_
_entity.id
_entity.type
_entity.pdbx_description
1 polymer ?
#
loop_
_entity_poly.entity_id
_entity_poly.type
_entity_poly.pdbx_seq_one_letter_code
_entity_poly.pdbx_strand_id
1 'polypeptide(L)'
;MILTVVKYGHPALRKKGATIQRITEEVKKLASDMLETMYANHGVGLAAQQVGVALQLTVIDVRGVEDRPSTLEINGKPADVSAHMPMILLNPVITPVGEPETGPEGCLSFPEIFGDITRPSVIDVTAMDDKGKNISFRCGGLLARVVQHETDHL
;
A
#
# COMPACT_ATOMS: atom_id res chain seq x y z
N MET A 1 -1.22 3.34 18.20
CA MET A 1 -0.47 2.31 18.94
C MET A 1 0.37 1.54 17.94
N ILE A 2 1.66 1.36 18.21
CA ILE A 2 2.54 0.51 17.39
C ILE A 2 2.11 -0.96 17.51
N LEU A 3 1.81 -1.58 16.37
CA LEU A 3 1.47 -2.99 16.22
C LEU A 3 2.72 -3.82 15.96
N THR A 4 2.66 -5.12 16.26
CA THR A 4 3.75 -6.04 15.92
C THR A 4 3.67 -6.43 14.45
N VAL A 5 4.74 -6.17 13.69
CA VAL A 5 4.86 -6.65 12.31
C VAL A 5 5.23 -8.13 12.32
N VAL A 6 4.35 -8.97 11.80
CA VAL A 6 4.57 -10.41 11.70
C VAL A 6 5.58 -10.72 10.59
N LYS A 7 6.36 -11.79 10.79
CA LYS A 7 7.43 -12.20 9.87
C LYS A 7 7.02 -13.40 9.02
N TYR A 8 7.81 -13.68 7.99
CA TYR A 8 7.62 -14.85 7.13
C TYR A 8 7.33 -16.12 7.95
N GLY A 9 6.38 -16.92 7.46
CA GLY A 9 5.86 -18.11 8.16
C GLY A 9 4.58 -17.86 8.95
N HIS A 10 4.25 -16.60 9.28
CA HIS A 10 2.98 -16.28 9.93
C HIS A 10 1.79 -16.53 8.96
N PRO A 11 0.73 -17.24 9.38
CA PRO A 11 -0.36 -17.64 8.48
C PRO A 11 -1.15 -16.48 7.89
N ALA A 12 -1.19 -15.33 8.57
CA ALA A 12 -1.88 -14.14 8.06
C ALA A 12 -1.30 -13.63 6.72
N LEU A 13 0.01 -13.78 6.50
CA LEU A 13 0.69 -13.33 5.28
C LEU A 13 0.29 -14.10 4.01
N ARG A 14 -0.42 -15.23 4.16
CA ARG A 14 -0.94 -16.04 3.03
C ARG A 14 -2.46 -16.05 2.99
N LYS A 15 -3.12 -15.37 3.93
CA LYS A 15 -4.57 -15.40 4.06
C LYS A 15 -5.16 -14.24 3.27
N LYS A 16 -5.99 -14.58 2.28
CA LYS A 16 -6.80 -13.61 1.56
C LYS A 16 -7.64 -12.79 2.55
N GLY A 17 -7.54 -11.48 2.43
CA GLY A 17 -8.21 -10.50 3.25
C GLY A 17 -9.70 -10.44 2.96
N ALA A 18 -10.48 -10.31 4.02
CA ALA A 18 -11.91 -10.04 3.85
C ALA A 18 -12.12 -8.62 3.33
N THR A 19 -13.06 -8.49 2.40
CA THR A 19 -13.51 -7.20 1.88
C THR A 19 -14.19 -6.39 2.98
N ILE A 20 -13.82 -5.11 3.10
CA ILE A 20 -14.41 -4.18 4.05
C ILE A 20 -15.68 -3.60 3.45
N GLN A 21 -16.84 -4.01 3.94
CA GLN A 21 -18.15 -3.53 3.46
C GLN A 21 -18.56 -2.19 4.10
N ARG A 22 -18.10 -1.93 5.33
CA ARG A 22 -18.41 -0.73 6.08
C ARG A 22 -17.18 -0.27 6.83
N ILE A 23 -16.92 1.03 6.80
CA ILE A 23 -15.88 1.64 7.61
C ILE A 23 -16.43 1.84 9.01
N THR A 24 -15.99 0.99 9.92
CA THR A 24 -16.27 1.11 11.35
C THR A 24 -15.15 1.86 12.06
N GLU A 25 -15.36 2.22 13.32
CA GLU A 25 -14.31 2.86 14.12
C GLU A 25 -13.11 1.93 14.34
N GLU A 26 -13.33 0.62 14.37
CA GLU A 26 -12.24 -0.37 14.43
C GLU A 26 -11.38 -0.36 13.16
N VAL A 27 -11.97 -0.22 11.98
CA VAL A 27 -11.23 -0.11 10.71
C VAL A 27 -10.40 1.17 10.67
N LYS A 28 -10.98 2.30 11.09
CA LYS A 28 -10.25 3.59 11.16
C LYS A 28 -9.11 3.52 12.17
N LYS A 29 -9.37 2.92 13.34
CA LYS A 29 -8.34 2.73 14.36
C LYS A 29 -7.21 1.84 13.85
N LEU A 30 -7.54 0.74 13.17
CA LEU A 30 -6.55 -0.15 12.58
C LEU A 30 -5.69 0.58 11.55
N ALA A 31 -6.28 1.36 10.64
CA ALA A 31 -5.52 2.13 9.65
C ALA A 31 -4.58 3.15 10.31
N SER A 32 -5.04 3.83 11.37
CA SER A 32 -4.22 4.76 12.16
C SER A 32 -3.05 4.05 12.86
N ASP A 33 -3.31 2.93 13.52
CA ASP A 33 -2.29 2.10 14.18
C ASP A 33 -1.29 1.53 13.16
N MET A 34 -1.74 1.15 11.96
CA MET A 34 -0.89 0.71 10.86
C MET A 34 0.02 1.82 10.35
N LEU A 35 -0.47 3.06 10.21
CA LEU A 35 0.36 4.21 9.84
C LEU A 35 1.46 4.45 10.87
N GLU A 36 1.10 4.50 12.16
CA GLU A 36 2.08 4.65 13.24
C GLU A 36 3.13 3.53 13.23
N THR A 37 2.69 2.29 12.97
CA THR A 37 3.58 1.12 12.86
C THR A 37 4.50 1.21 11.64
N MET A 38 3.98 1.62 10.49
CA MET A 38 4.74 1.79 9.25
C MET A 38 5.86 2.81 9.46
N TYR A 39 5.55 3.98 10.02
CA TYR A 39 6.55 5.01 10.29
C TYR A 39 7.59 4.57 11.32
N ALA A 40 7.17 3.91 12.41
CA ALA A 40 8.08 3.40 13.43
C ALA A 40 9.08 2.36 12.89
N ASN A 41 8.75 1.68 11.79
CA ASN A 41 9.61 0.70 11.13
C ASN A 41 10.25 1.25 9.83
N HIS A 42 10.15 2.56 9.58
CA HIS A 42 10.69 3.22 8.38
C HIS A 42 10.20 2.60 7.06
N GLY A 43 8.97 2.10 7.05
CA GLY A 43 8.31 1.60 5.85
C GLY A 43 7.65 2.71 5.03
N VAL A 44 7.38 2.42 3.77
CA VAL A 44 6.61 3.28 2.84
C VAL A 44 5.24 2.70 2.48
N GLY A 45 4.99 1.46 2.91
CA GLY A 45 3.74 0.73 2.76
C GLY A 45 3.59 -0.28 3.90
N LEU A 46 2.34 -0.57 4.29
CA LEU A 46 2.03 -1.64 5.23
C LEU A 46 0.60 -2.17 4.99
N ALA A 47 0.48 -3.47 4.73
CA ALA A 47 -0.78 -4.19 4.60
C ALA A 47 -1.26 -4.77 5.94
N ALA A 48 -2.58 -4.90 6.14
CA ALA A 48 -3.16 -5.38 7.39
C ALA A 48 -2.68 -6.80 7.77
N GLN A 49 -2.38 -7.64 6.79
CA GLN A 49 -1.84 -8.99 6.96
C GLN A 49 -0.50 -8.98 7.71
N GLN A 50 0.30 -7.93 7.49
CA GLN A 50 1.59 -7.75 8.13
C GLN A 50 1.47 -7.39 9.62
N VAL A 51 0.29 -6.99 10.10
CA VAL A 51 -0.01 -6.84 11.53
C VAL A 51 -0.97 -7.92 12.04
N GLY A 52 -1.08 -9.03 11.29
CA GLY A 52 -1.85 -10.22 11.68
C GLY A 52 -3.34 -10.16 11.36
N VAL A 53 -3.81 -9.14 10.63
CA VAL A 53 -5.23 -8.92 10.33
C VAL A 53 -5.51 -9.13 8.85
N ALA A 54 -6.23 -10.20 8.49
CA ALA A 54 -6.57 -10.49 7.09
C ALA A 54 -7.79 -9.68 6.62
N LEU A 55 -7.57 -8.39 6.34
CA LEU A 55 -8.53 -7.47 5.73
C LEU A 55 -7.90 -6.82 4.50
N GLN A 56 -8.72 -6.45 3.50
CA GLN A 56 -8.25 -5.69 2.35
C GLN A 56 -8.07 -4.22 2.71
N LEU A 57 -7.01 -3.93 3.47
CA LEU A 57 -6.62 -2.61 3.93
C LEU A 57 -5.10 -2.48 3.85
N THR A 58 -4.64 -1.41 3.21
CA THR A 58 -3.23 -1.02 3.23
C THR A 58 -3.09 0.49 3.45
N VAL A 59 -1.95 0.88 4.01
CA VAL A 59 -1.54 2.27 4.20
C VAL A 59 -0.22 2.52 3.48
N ILE A 60 -0.07 3.70 2.87
CA ILE A 60 1.06 4.03 1.99
C ILE A 60 1.49 5.48 2.25
N ASP A 61 2.79 5.71 2.35
CA ASP A 61 3.37 7.05 2.32
C ASP A 61 4.77 7.03 1.71
N VAL A 62 4.91 7.62 0.51
CA VAL A 62 6.17 7.67 -0.23
C VAL A 62 6.90 8.99 -0.11
N ARG A 63 6.39 9.96 0.68
CA ARG A 63 6.99 11.31 0.80
C ARG A 63 8.42 11.29 1.33
N GLY A 64 8.77 10.30 2.15
CA GLY A 64 10.11 10.15 2.72
C GLY A 64 11.18 9.63 1.75
N VAL A 65 10.83 9.34 0.48
CA VAL A 65 11.77 8.81 -0.51
C VAL A 65 11.95 9.81 -1.65
N GLU A 66 13.14 10.41 -1.72
CA GLU A 66 13.45 11.49 -2.68
C GLU A 66 14.16 11.00 -3.94
N ASP A 67 14.86 9.87 -3.87
CA ASP A 67 15.70 9.33 -4.95
C ASP A 67 14.95 8.40 -5.92
N ARG A 68 13.69 8.07 -5.62
CA ARG A 68 12.82 7.22 -6.43
C ARG A 68 11.51 7.94 -6.73
N PRO A 69 11.41 8.64 -7.88
CA PRO A 69 10.26 9.49 -8.16
C PRO A 69 8.97 8.68 -8.29
N SER A 70 7.87 9.30 -7.88
CA SER A 70 6.51 8.79 -8.02
C SER A 70 5.70 9.74 -8.90
N THR A 71 4.73 9.21 -9.63
CA THR A 71 3.74 10.01 -10.36
C THR A 71 2.34 9.66 -9.90
N LEU A 72 1.45 10.64 -9.96
CA LEU A 72 0.04 10.51 -9.65
C LEU A 72 -0.77 11.32 -10.65
N GLU A 73 -1.84 10.72 -11.18
CA GLU A 73 -2.83 11.40 -11.99
C GLU A 73 -4.23 11.12 -11.46
N ILE A 74 -5.04 12.17 -11.36
CA ILE A 74 -6.44 12.09 -10.95
C ILE A 74 -7.28 12.72 -12.06
N ASN A 75 -8.28 11.98 -12.54
CA ASN A 75 -9.11 12.38 -13.69
C ASN A 75 -8.27 12.77 -14.93
N GLY A 76 -7.20 12.03 -15.19
CA GLY A 76 -6.30 12.23 -16.34
C GLY A 76 -5.43 13.49 -16.26
N LYS A 77 -5.29 14.10 -15.06
CA LYS A 77 -4.43 15.28 -14.84
C LYS A 77 -3.36 14.95 -13.81
N PRO A 78 -2.11 15.39 -14.01
CA PRO A 78 -1.07 15.28 -12.98
C PRO A 78 -1.52 15.89 -11.66
N ALA A 79 -1.25 15.20 -10.57
CA ALA A 79 -1.50 15.64 -9.21
C ALA A 79 -0.22 15.53 -8.39
N ASP A 80 -0.05 16.41 -7.41
CA ASP A 80 1.05 16.32 -6.47
C ASP A 80 0.90 15.07 -5.60
N VAL A 81 1.88 14.18 -5.65
CA VAL A 81 1.93 12.95 -4.84
C VAL A 81 1.87 13.30 -3.35
N SER A 82 2.65 14.31 -2.91
CA SER A 82 2.79 14.66 -1.50
C SER A 82 1.49 15.17 -0.89
N ALA A 83 0.68 15.88 -1.67
CA ALA A 83 -0.64 16.36 -1.26
C ALA A 83 -1.67 15.25 -1.03
N HIS A 84 -1.40 14.02 -1.47
CA HIS A 84 -2.30 12.87 -1.36
C HIS A 84 -1.76 11.78 -0.43
N MET A 85 -0.73 12.10 0.36
CA MET A 85 -0.13 11.18 1.33
C MET A 85 -0.42 11.59 2.79
N PRO A 86 -0.58 10.63 3.71
CA PRO A 86 -0.60 9.19 3.45
C PRO A 86 -1.89 8.76 2.72
N MET A 87 -1.81 7.68 1.96
CA MET A 87 -2.97 7.01 1.37
C MET A 87 -3.41 5.85 2.28
N ILE A 88 -4.71 5.73 2.47
CA ILE A 88 -5.34 4.56 3.09
C ILE A 88 -6.25 3.96 2.03
N LEU A 89 -5.94 2.74 1.59
CA LEU A 89 -6.66 2.08 0.50
C LEU A 89 -7.40 0.86 1.03
N LEU A 90 -8.72 0.90 0.91
CA LEU A 90 -9.61 -0.20 1.26
C LEU A 90 -10.10 -0.87 -0.02
N ASN A 91 -10.05 -2.21 -0.04
CA ASN A 91 -10.46 -3.04 -1.16
C ASN A 91 -9.85 -2.59 -2.51
N PRO A 92 -8.52 -2.34 -2.60
CA PRO A 92 -7.94 -1.84 -3.84
C PRO A 92 -8.03 -2.88 -4.96
N VAL A 93 -8.30 -2.39 -6.17
CA VAL A 93 -8.25 -3.14 -7.42
C VAL A 93 -7.30 -2.40 -8.36
N ILE A 94 -6.28 -3.12 -8.83
CA ILE A 94 -5.23 -2.59 -9.69
C ILE A 94 -5.39 -3.11 -11.12
N THR A 95 -5.14 -2.27 -12.11
CA THR A 95 -5.07 -2.62 -13.53
C THR A 95 -3.73 -2.18 -14.11
N PRO A 96 -2.90 -3.09 -14.65
CA PRO A 96 -1.65 -2.74 -15.32
C PRO A 96 -1.88 -1.87 -16.57
N VAL A 97 -1.04 -0.85 -16.77
CA VAL A 97 -1.11 0.04 -17.95
C VAL A 97 0.25 0.20 -18.62
N GLY A 98 1.32 0.36 -17.84
CA GLY A 98 2.67 0.61 -18.34
C GLY A 98 3.49 -0.66 -18.56
N GLU A 99 4.57 -0.53 -19.34
CA GLU A 99 5.53 -1.62 -19.53
C GLU A 99 6.17 -2.04 -18.20
N PRO A 100 6.47 -3.34 -18.00
CA PRO A 100 7.08 -3.79 -16.77
C PRO A 100 8.51 -3.27 -16.60
N GLU A 101 8.83 -2.84 -15.38
CA GLU A 101 10.16 -2.40 -14.97
C GLU A 101 10.67 -3.23 -13.79
N THR A 102 11.94 -3.59 -13.85
CA THR A 102 12.63 -4.31 -12.77
C THR A 102 13.24 -3.30 -11.82
N GLY A 103 13.07 -3.53 -10.53
CA GLY A 103 13.69 -2.71 -9.51
C GLY A 103 13.61 -3.33 -8.12
N PRO A 104 14.35 -2.76 -7.16
CA PRO A 104 14.49 -3.35 -5.84
C PRO A 104 13.24 -3.15 -4.99
N GLU A 105 12.85 -4.22 -4.31
CA GLU A 105 11.85 -4.26 -3.24
C GLU A 105 12.45 -4.87 -1.98
N GLY A 106 12.01 -4.35 -0.84
CA GLY A 106 12.17 -4.97 0.48
C GLY A 106 10.80 -5.04 1.16
N CYS A 107 10.68 -5.81 2.22
CA CYS A 107 9.40 -5.98 2.93
C CYS A 107 9.62 -6.05 4.44
N LEU A 108 8.81 -5.33 5.22
CA LEU A 108 8.90 -5.36 6.70
C LEU A 108 8.65 -6.76 7.28
N SER A 109 7.99 -7.65 6.55
CA SER A 109 7.76 -9.06 6.93
C SER A 109 8.94 -9.98 6.58
N PHE A 110 9.91 -9.50 5.79
CA PHE A 110 11.13 -10.20 5.36
C PHE A 110 12.34 -9.28 5.63
N PRO A 111 12.69 -9.06 6.90
CA PRO A 111 13.74 -8.12 7.26
C PRO A 111 15.08 -8.51 6.62
N GLU A 112 15.83 -7.50 6.17
CA GLU A 112 17.18 -7.64 5.57
C GLU A 112 17.21 -8.36 4.21
N ILE A 113 16.06 -8.76 3.67
CA ILE A 113 15.95 -9.38 2.35
C ILE A 113 15.47 -8.33 1.35
N PHE A 114 16.25 -8.16 0.29
CA PHE A 114 15.91 -7.34 -0.87
C PHE A 114 15.97 -8.20 -2.14
N GLY A 115 15.08 -7.91 -3.08
CA GLY A 115 15.04 -8.61 -4.35
C GLY A 115 14.61 -7.69 -5.48
N ASP A 116 15.10 -7.98 -6.69
CA ASP A 116 14.66 -7.32 -7.90
C ASP A 116 13.35 -7.95 -8.37
N ILE A 117 12.30 -7.14 -8.42
CA ILE A 117 10.95 -7.58 -8.81
C ILE A 117 10.52 -6.80 -10.06
N THR A 118 10.05 -7.52 -11.07
CA THR A 118 9.46 -6.93 -12.27
C THR A 118 7.99 -6.58 -12.01
N ARG A 119 7.62 -5.31 -12.16
CA ARG A 119 6.27 -4.79 -11.96
C ARG A 119 5.88 -3.87 -13.13
N PRO A 120 4.62 -3.85 -13.60
CA PRO A 120 4.10 -2.74 -14.37
C PRO A 120 4.53 -1.38 -13.80
N SER A 121 5.16 -0.54 -14.63
CA SER A 121 5.67 0.78 -14.21
C SER A 121 4.56 1.79 -13.89
N VAL A 122 3.37 1.58 -14.46
CA VAL A 122 2.16 2.38 -14.29
C VAL A 122 0.96 1.48 -14.11
N ILE A 123 0.10 1.84 -13.16
CA ILE A 123 -1.15 1.15 -12.86
C ILE A 123 -2.31 2.14 -12.71
N ASP A 124 -3.51 1.69 -13.07
CA ASP A 124 -4.76 2.31 -12.65
C ASP A 124 -5.26 1.63 -11.37
N VAL A 125 -5.69 2.42 -10.39
CA VAL A 125 -6.13 1.94 -9.07
C VAL A 125 -7.54 2.44 -8.81
N THR A 126 -8.41 1.54 -8.35
CA THR A 126 -9.68 1.89 -7.74
C THR A 126 -9.73 1.35 -6.33
N ALA A 127 -10.21 2.15 -5.38
CA ALA A 127 -10.28 1.78 -3.97
C ALA A 127 -11.34 2.63 -3.25
N MET A 128 -11.58 2.33 -1.99
CA MET A 128 -12.28 3.22 -1.07
C MET A 128 -11.28 3.83 -0.09
N ASP A 129 -11.42 5.11 0.24
CA ASP A 129 -10.59 5.78 1.25
C ASP A 129 -11.13 5.58 2.68
N ASP A 130 -10.43 6.09 3.70
CA ASP A 130 -10.81 6.01 5.12
C ASP A 130 -12.09 6.78 5.47
N LYS A 131 -12.58 7.62 4.55
CA LYS A 131 -13.83 8.39 4.67
C LYS A 131 -15.00 7.70 3.96
N GLY A 132 -14.76 6.58 3.28
CA GLY A 132 -15.79 5.82 2.58
C GLY A 132 -16.06 6.32 1.17
N LYS A 133 -15.20 7.19 0.63
CA LYS A 133 -15.31 7.69 -0.73
C LYS A 133 -14.57 6.76 -1.68
N ASN A 134 -15.24 6.40 -2.77
CA ASN A 134 -14.57 5.72 -3.87
C ASN A 134 -13.59 6.67 -4.56
N ILE A 135 -12.34 6.22 -4.66
CA ILE A 135 -11.26 6.93 -5.32
C ILE A 135 -10.77 6.12 -6.51
N SER A 136 -10.35 6.84 -7.55
CA SER A 136 -9.73 6.29 -8.75
C SER A 136 -8.59 7.18 -9.17
N PHE A 137 -7.43 6.60 -9.43
CA PHE A 137 -6.23 7.33 -9.82
C PHE A 137 -5.29 6.43 -10.62
N ARG A 138 -4.44 7.06 -11.41
CA ARG A 138 -3.30 6.42 -12.06
C ARG A 138 -2.04 6.80 -11.30
N CYS A 139 -1.13 5.86 -11.10
CA CYS A 139 0.15 6.15 -10.49
C CYS A 139 1.28 5.41 -11.19
N GLY A 140 2.49 5.94 -11.06
CA GLY A 140 3.72 5.39 -11.63
C GLY A 140 4.90 5.49 -10.68
N GLY A 141 6.02 4.89 -11.07
CA GLY A 141 7.27 4.94 -10.32
C GLY A 141 7.18 4.20 -8.98
N LEU A 142 7.76 4.78 -7.91
CA LEU A 142 7.75 4.15 -6.59
C LEU A 142 6.33 3.92 -6.06
N LEU A 143 5.42 4.89 -6.22
CA LEU A 143 4.04 4.76 -5.76
C LEU A 143 3.33 3.56 -6.39
N ALA A 144 3.42 3.38 -7.71
CA ALA A 144 2.84 2.21 -8.38
C ALA A 144 3.41 0.89 -7.86
N ARG A 145 4.71 0.84 -7.61
CA ARG A 145 5.37 -0.34 -7.05
C ARG A 145 4.89 -0.65 -5.63
N VAL A 146 4.81 0.35 -4.76
CA VAL A 146 4.33 0.17 -3.38
C VAL A 146 2.86 -0.27 -3.39
N VAL A 147 1.98 0.37 -4.18
CA VAL A 147 0.58 -0.05 -4.27
C VAL A 147 0.45 -1.51 -4.72
N GLN A 148 1.24 -1.95 -5.71
CA GLN A 148 1.26 -3.35 -6.15
C GLN A 148 1.74 -4.29 -5.05
N HIS A 149 2.87 -3.96 -4.40
CA HIS A 149 3.43 -4.76 -3.31
C HIS A 149 2.43 -4.94 -2.18
N GLU A 150 1.81 -3.85 -1.73
CA GLU A 150 0.85 -3.89 -0.65
C GLU A 150 -0.42 -4.63 -1.04
N THR A 151 -0.88 -4.49 -2.28
CA THR A 151 -2.06 -5.20 -2.79
C THR A 151 -1.81 -6.71 -2.89
N ASP A 152 -0.59 -7.17 -3.16
CA ASP A 152 -0.24 -8.60 -3.18
C ASP A 152 -0.34 -9.28 -1.80
N HIS A 153 -0.20 -8.51 -0.70
CA HIS A 153 -0.44 -9.04 0.65
C HIS A 153 -1.93 -9.27 0.92
N LEU A 154 -2.83 -8.59 0.19
CA LEU A 154 -4.26 -8.50 0.52
C LEU A 154 -5.09 -9.73 0.16
#